data_AF-A0A101XQT8-F1
#
_entry.id   AF-A0A101XQT8-F1
#
_cell.length_a   1.000
_cell.length_b   1.000
_cell.length_c   1.000
_cell.angle_alpha   90.00
_cell.angle_beta   90.00
_cell.angle_gamma   90.00
#
_symmetry.space_group_name_H-M   'P 1'
#
loop_
_entity.id
_entity.type
_entity.pdbx_description
1 polymer ?
#
loop_
_entity_poly.entity_id
_entity_poly.type
_entity_poly.pdbx_seq_one_letter_code
_entity_poly.pdbx_strand_id
1 'polypeptide(L)'
;MRISVASNKFLTLRAQEGYSSHTIRAYRLQHNLLIRDIGDVEIDTVTLGRLREHLHQHVHLKPSSIGHKIRAIKSLFKWLVEEELLLRNPTLRLKEPKQGKRVPKALTIDELELLRDSCTSSLEHAMVGFFFATGCRVGEINRLDRTAIDWQRGCVNVFGKGNKEREVYFGSEARIWLQRYLDSRNIRNFSVQRSSLNA
;
A
#
# COMPACT_ATOMS: atom_id res chain seq x y z
N MET A 1 -15.90 -28.75 2.68
CA MET A 1 -14.61 -28.20 2.22
C MET A 1 -13.91 -27.49 3.36
N ARG A 2 -12.60 -27.73 3.55
CA ARG A 2 -11.77 -27.07 4.59
C ARG A 2 -11.55 -25.58 4.30
N ILE A 3 -11.44 -24.77 5.35
CA ILE A 3 -11.23 -23.31 5.25
C ILE A 3 -9.88 -22.95 4.61
N SER A 4 -8.83 -23.76 4.81
CA SER A 4 -7.53 -23.57 4.15
C SER A 4 -7.63 -23.68 2.63
N VAL A 5 -8.36 -24.70 2.15
CA VAL A 5 -8.61 -24.93 0.72
C VAL A 5 -9.45 -23.80 0.13
N ALA A 6 -10.52 -23.41 0.84
CA ALA A 6 -11.36 -22.27 0.47
C ALA A 6 -10.54 -20.96 0.33
N SER A 7 -9.69 -20.68 1.32
CA SER A 7 -8.81 -19.51 1.33
C SER A 7 -7.86 -19.51 0.12
N ASN A 8 -7.24 -20.64 -0.19
CA ASN A 8 -6.34 -20.73 -1.34
C ASN A 8 -7.08 -20.51 -2.66
N LYS A 9 -8.26 -21.12 -2.86
CA LYS A 9 -9.09 -20.89 -4.04
C LYS A 9 -9.47 -19.42 -4.19
N PHE A 10 -9.95 -18.79 -3.11
CA PHE A 10 -10.27 -17.37 -3.08
C PHE A 10 -9.07 -16.50 -3.50
N LEU A 11 -7.89 -16.75 -2.92
CA LEU A 11 -6.69 -15.94 -3.20
C LEU A 11 -6.22 -16.08 -4.64
N THR A 12 -6.29 -17.29 -5.21
CA THR A 12 -5.96 -17.55 -6.62
C THR A 12 -6.91 -16.80 -7.55
N LEU A 13 -8.22 -16.89 -7.30
CA LEU A 13 -9.22 -16.21 -8.11
C LEU A 13 -9.05 -14.68 -8.04
N ARG A 14 -8.89 -14.11 -6.85
CA ARG A 14 -8.65 -12.66 -6.71
C ARG A 14 -7.37 -12.20 -7.41
N ALA A 15 -6.33 -13.03 -7.43
CA ALA A 15 -5.13 -12.73 -8.19
C ALA A 15 -5.40 -12.68 -9.71
N GLN A 16 -6.20 -13.62 -10.23
CA GLN A 16 -6.62 -13.66 -11.63
C GLN A 16 -7.52 -12.47 -12.01
N GLU A 17 -8.37 -12.00 -11.09
CA GLU A 17 -9.18 -10.78 -11.24
C GLU A 17 -8.37 -9.47 -11.17
N GLY A 18 -7.04 -9.53 -11.07
CA GLY A 18 -6.17 -8.36 -11.10
C GLY A 18 -5.95 -7.67 -9.75
N TYR A 19 -6.24 -8.33 -8.62
CA TYR A 19 -5.89 -7.78 -7.32
C TYR A 19 -4.36 -7.69 -7.17
N SER A 20 -3.88 -6.59 -6.58
CA SER A 20 -2.44 -6.40 -6.36
C SER A 20 -1.84 -7.49 -5.47
N SER A 21 -0.57 -7.84 -5.70
CA SER A 21 0.18 -8.79 -4.87
C SER A 21 0.18 -8.41 -3.38
N HIS A 22 0.16 -7.11 -3.09
CA HIS A 22 0.07 -6.58 -1.73
C HIS A 22 -1.28 -6.90 -1.07
N THR A 23 -2.39 -6.78 -1.83
CA THR A 23 -3.73 -7.14 -1.36
C THR A 23 -3.83 -8.63 -1.10
N ILE A 24 -3.32 -9.46 -2.02
CA ILE A 24 -3.30 -10.93 -1.87
C ILE A 24 -2.50 -11.35 -0.63
N ARG A 25 -1.32 -10.75 -0.42
CA ARG A 25 -0.51 -11.00 0.78
C ARG A 25 -1.24 -10.58 2.05
N ALA A 26 -1.93 -9.44 2.05
CA ALA A 26 -2.70 -8.98 3.20
C ALA A 26 -3.85 -9.93 3.54
N TYR A 27 -4.63 -10.37 2.55
CA TYR A 27 -5.68 -11.38 2.74
C TYR A 27 -5.13 -12.70 3.24
N ARG A 28 -4.07 -13.22 2.61
CA ARG A 28 -3.40 -14.45 3.04
C ARG A 28 -2.97 -14.39 4.50
N LEU A 29 -2.38 -13.29 4.93
CA LEU A 29 -2.02 -13.09 6.33
C LEU A 29 -3.24 -13.18 7.24
N GLN A 30 -4.34 -12.48 6.94
CA GLN A 30 -5.53 -12.52 7.79
C GLN A 30 -6.21 -13.89 7.81
N HIS A 31 -6.24 -14.59 6.67
CA HIS A 31 -6.80 -15.94 6.60
C HIS A 31 -5.95 -16.93 7.39
N ASN A 32 -4.62 -16.85 7.28
CA ASN A 32 -3.72 -17.72 8.05
C ASN A 32 -3.85 -17.49 9.56
N LEU A 33 -4.00 -16.24 9.99
CA LEU A 33 -4.25 -15.93 11.40
C LEU A 33 -5.60 -16.51 11.87
N LEU A 34 -6.66 -16.35 11.07
CA LEU A 34 -7.96 -16.95 11.37
C LEU A 34 -7.85 -18.48 11.51
N ILE A 35 -7.25 -19.14 10.51
CA ILE A 35 -7.09 -20.61 10.48
C ILE A 35 -6.26 -21.11 11.65
N ARG A 36 -5.19 -20.38 12.01
CA ARG A 36 -4.39 -20.72 13.18
C ARG A 36 -5.22 -20.69 14.46
N ASP A 37 -6.10 -19.70 14.60
CA ASP A 37 -6.84 -19.48 15.85
C ASP A 37 -8.08 -20.37 15.97
N ILE A 38 -8.78 -20.69 14.85
CA ILE A 38 -9.99 -21.54 14.87
C ILE A 38 -9.74 -22.99 14.41
N GLY A 39 -8.55 -23.27 13.90
CA GLY A 39 -8.19 -24.53 13.24
C GLY A 39 -8.62 -24.59 11.77
N ASP A 40 -8.07 -25.54 11.03
CA ASP A 40 -8.50 -25.83 9.66
C ASP A 40 -9.77 -26.68 9.63
N VAL A 41 -10.90 -26.06 9.95
CA VAL A 41 -12.21 -26.70 10.04
C VAL A 41 -12.98 -26.66 8.71
N GLU A 42 -14.06 -27.41 8.63
CA GLU A 42 -15.01 -27.32 7.50
C GLU A 42 -15.70 -25.94 7.51
N ILE A 43 -15.87 -25.33 6.33
CA ILE A 43 -16.39 -23.96 6.18
C ILE A 43 -17.78 -23.74 6.78
N ASP A 44 -18.62 -24.78 6.80
CA ASP A 44 -19.99 -24.79 7.33
C ASP A 44 -20.04 -24.81 8.87
N THR A 45 -18.99 -25.32 9.52
CA THR A 45 -18.85 -25.33 10.98
C THR A 45 -18.40 -23.98 11.56
N VAL A 46 -18.00 -23.02 10.70
CA VAL A 46 -17.52 -21.72 11.17
C VAL A 46 -18.70 -20.87 11.65
N THR A 47 -18.77 -20.66 12.96
CA THR A 47 -19.83 -19.86 13.59
C THR A 47 -19.41 -18.42 13.88
N LEU A 48 -20.39 -17.54 14.02
CA LEU A 48 -20.17 -16.16 14.48
C LEU A 48 -19.43 -16.09 15.82
N GLY A 49 -19.65 -17.07 16.72
CA GLY A 49 -18.96 -17.16 18.01
C GLY A 49 -17.45 -17.33 17.85
N ARG A 50 -17.03 -18.29 17.03
CA ARG A 50 -15.61 -18.54 16.71
C ARG A 50 -14.95 -17.33 16.05
N LEU A 51 -15.65 -16.66 15.15
CA LEU A 51 -15.15 -15.43 14.52
C LEU A 51 -14.96 -14.28 15.52
N ARG A 52 -15.88 -14.14 16.48
CA ARG A 52 -15.76 -13.12 17.54
C ARG A 52 -14.61 -13.43 18.49
N GLU A 53 -14.41 -14.69 18.84
CA GLU A 53 -13.31 -15.13 19.69
C GLU A 53 -11.95 -14.82 19.04
N HIS A 54 -11.78 -15.17 17.76
CA HIS A 54 -10.59 -14.77 16.98
C HIS A 54 -10.36 -13.24 17.00
N LEU A 55 -11.41 -12.45 16.78
CA LEU A 55 -11.29 -10.99 16.80
C LEU A 55 -11.00 -10.45 18.21
N HIS A 56 -11.47 -11.13 19.26
CA HIS A 56 -11.24 -10.73 20.65
C HIS A 56 -9.76 -10.81 21.03
N GLN A 57 -9.01 -11.76 20.47
CA GLN A 57 -7.56 -11.85 20.65
C GLN A 57 -6.79 -10.64 20.09
N HIS A 58 -7.45 -9.79 19.29
CA HIS A 58 -6.86 -8.65 18.61
C HIS A 58 -7.41 -7.29 19.09
N VAL A 59 -8.12 -7.24 20.22
CA VAL A 59 -8.71 -5.99 20.76
C VAL A 59 -7.68 -4.94 21.17
N HIS A 60 -6.44 -5.35 21.43
CA HIS A 60 -5.32 -4.45 21.71
C HIS A 60 -4.86 -3.65 20.48
N LEU A 61 -5.30 -4.02 19.27
CA LEU A 61 -4.96 -3.31 18.04
C LEU A 61 -5.82 -2.06 17.84
N LYS A 62 -5.30 -1.12 17.04
CA LYS A 62 -6.06 0.07 16.63
C LYS A 62 -7.38 -0.33 15.94
N PRO A 63 -8.47 0.44 16.11
CA PRO A 63 -9.75 0.20 15.44
C PRO A 63 -9.65 0.00 13.93
N SER A 64 -8.72 0.72 13.27
CA SER A 64 -8.43 0.57 11.85
C SER A 64 -7.91 -0.81 11.47
N SER A 65 -7.03 -1.38 12.30
CA SER A 65 -6.44 -2.70 12.08
C SER A 65 -7.46 -3.80 12.28
N ILE A 66 -8.31 -3.69 13.32
CA ILE A 66 -9.43 -4.62 13.55
C ILE A 66 -10.44 -4.54 12.40
N GLY A 67 -10.77 -3.33 11.94
CA GLY A 67 -11.64 -3.15 10.77
C GLY A 67 -11.08 -3.83 9.52
N HIS A 68 -9.77 -3.72 9.26
CA HIS A 68 -9.13 -4.40 8.14
C HIS A 68 -9.20 -5.94 8.26
N LYS A 69 -8.97 -6.50 9.47
CA LYS A 69 -9.16 -7.93 9.74
C LYS A 69 -10.57 -8.40 9.40
N ILE A 70 -11.57 -7.67 9.90
CA ILE A 70 -12.99 -7.97 9.64
C ILE A 70 -13.30 -7.94 8.15
N ARG A 71 -12.79 -6.95 7.40
CA ARG A 71 -13.01 -6.87 5.95
C ARG A 71 -12.42 -8.04 5.19
N ALA A 72 -11.21 -8.48 5.54
CA ALA A 72 -10.59 -9.65 4.91
C ALA A 72 -11.43 -10.91 5.14
N ILE A 73 -11.84 -11.16 6.40
CA ILE A 73 -12.69 -12.31 6.76
C ILE A 73 -14.04 -12.22 6.04
N LYS A 74 -14.70 -11.05 6.06
CA LYS A 74 -15.96 -10.82 5.33
C LYS A 74 -15.82 -11.10 3.84
N SER A 75 -14.71 -10.68 3.22
CA SER A 75 -14.47 -10.89 1.79
C SER A 75 -14.41 -12.38 1.44
N LEU A 76 -13.77 -13.21 2.26
CA LEU A 76 -13.71 -14.67 2.07
C LEU A 76 -15.11 -15.29 2.17
N PHE A 77 -15.83 -15.04 3.27
CA PHE A 77 -17.15 -15.65 3.48
C PHE A 77 -18.24 -15.08 2.56
N LYS A 78 -18.08 -13.84 2.08
CA LYS A 78 -18.95 -13.31 1.02
C LYS A 78 -18.75 -14.11 -0.26
N TRP A 79 -17.50 -14.29 -0.69
CA TRP A 79 -17.17 -15.09 -1.87
C TRP A 79 -17.68 -16.53 -1.75
N LEU A 80 -17.53 -17.17 -0.59
CA LEU A 80 -18.05 -18.53 -0.38
C LEU A 80 -19.56 -18.66 -0.56
N VAL A 81 -20.33 -17.61 -0.25
CA VAL A 81 -21.77 -17.60 -0.51
C VAL A 81 -22.07 -17.28 -1.97
N GLU A 82 -21.32 -16.37 -2.59
CA GLU A 82 -21.45 -16.03 -4.01
C GLU A 82 -21.17 -17.24 -4.93
N GLU A 83 -20.26 -18.12 -4.54
CA GLU A 83 -19.95 -19.37 -5.23
C GLU A 83 -20.84 -20.56 -4.81
N GLU A 84 -21.90 -20.31 -4.03
CA GLU A 84 -22.85 -21.32 -3.54
C GLU A 84 -22.20 -22.43 -2.66
N LEU A 85 -20.98 -22.22 -2.19
CA LEU A 85 -20.25 -23.14 -1.30
C LEU A 85 -20.74 -23.05 0.16
N LEU A 86 -21.42 -21.95 0.51
CA LEU A 86 -22.09 -21.74 1.78
C LEU A 86 -23.49 -21.18 1.54
N LEU A 87 -24.48 -21.69 2.26
CA LEU A 87 -25.86 -21.19 2.20
C LEU A 87 -26.04 -19.86 2.94
N ARG A 88 -25.28 -19.65 4.03
CA ARG A 88 -25.41 -18.48 4.91
C ARG A 88 -24.05 -17.94 5.29
N ASN A 89 -23.90 -16.62 5.24
CA ASN A 89 -22.65 -15.96 5.60
C ASN A 89 -22.55 -15.74 7.12
N PRO A 90 -21.61 -16.37 7.85
CA PRO A 90 -21.47 -16.22 9.30
C PRO A 90 -20.94 -14.85 9.73
N THR A 91 -20.42 -14.05 8.79
CA THR A 91 -19.81 -12.74 9.05
C THR A 91 -20.79 -11.56 9.01
N LEU A 92 -22.06 -11.78 8.63
CA LEU A 92 -23.05 -10.70 8.44
C LEU A 92 -23.20 -9.80 9.68
N ARG A 93 -23.13 -10.40 10.86
CA ARG A 93 -23.27 -9.70 12.15
C ARG A 93 -21.94 -9.19 12.73
N LEU A 94 -20.82 -9.35 12.03
CA LEU A 94 -19.56 -8.73 12.42
C LEU A 94 -19.59 -7.24 12.08
N LYS A 95 -19.49 -6.39 13.10
CA LYS A 95 -19.43 -4.94 12.95
C LYS A 95 -17.99 -4.47 13.05
N GLU A 96 -17.59 -3.62 12.11
CA GLU A 96 -16.31 -2.95 12.21
C GLU A 96 -16.34 -1.94 13.35
N PRO A 97 -15.26 -1.80 14.13
CA PRO A 97 -15.15 -0.74 15.12
C PRO A 97 -15.32 0.63 14.47
N LYS A 98 -16.02 1.54 15.16
CA LYS A 98 -16.12 2.93 14.71
C LYS A 98 -14.72 3.52 14.60
N GLN A 99 -14.35 3.94 13.40
CA GLN A 99 -13.10 4.64 13.16
C GLN A 99 -13.33 6.12 13.42
N GLY A 100 -12.52 6.72 14.31
CA GLY A 100 -12.49 8.18 14.43
C GLY A 100 -12.02 8.79 13.10
N LYS A 101 -12.56 9.97 12.75
CA LYS A 101 -12.04 10.74 11.62
C LYS A 101 -10.64 11.23 11.98
N ARG A 102 -9.61 10.59 11.43
CA ARG A 102 -8.25 11.12 11.50
C ARG A 102 -8.10 12.13 10.38
N VAL A 103 -8.10 13.41 10.72
CA VAL A 103 -7.72 14.47 9.78
C VAL A 103 -6.20 14.38 9.63
N PRO A 104 -5.65 14.20 8.42
CA PRO A 104 -4.22 14.31 8.20
C PRO A 104 -3.76 15.70 8.67
N LYS A 105 -2.69 15.74 9.47
CA LYS A 105 -2.04 17.02 9.79
C LYS A 105 -1.22 17.42 8.58
N ALA A 106 -1.56 18.54 7.96
CA ALA A 106 -0.73 19.16 6.93
C ALA A 106 0.43 19.89 7.59
N LEU A 107 1.58 19.95 6.90
CA LEU A 107 2.68 20.82 7.31
C LEU A 107 2.27 22.27 7.08
N THR A 108 2.59 23.13 8.04
CA THR A 108 2.61 24.59 7.86
C THR A 108 3.77 25.00 6.96
N ILE A 109 3.76 26.25 6.48
CA ILE A 109 4.85 26.79 5.66
C ILE A 109 6.16 26.77 6.46
N ASP A 110 6.13 27.18 7.73
CA ASP A 110 7.32 27.19 8.60
C ASP A 110 7.88 25.78 8.84
N GLU A 111 7.02 24.78 9.05
CA GLU A 111 7.44 23.39 9.20
C GLU A 111 8.04 22.82 7.90
N LEU A 112 7.54 23.27 6.73
CA LEU A 112 8.11 22.88 5.44
C LEU A 112 9.51 23.47 5.25
N GLU A 113 9.71 24.76 5.57
CA GLU A 113 11.01 25.41 5.48
C GLU A 113 12.01 24.77 6.45
N LEU A 114 11.60 24.48 7.68
CA LEU A 114 12.45 23.75 8.64
C LEU A 114 12.83 22.35 8.12
N LEU A 115 11.90 21.65 7.47
CA LEU A 115 12.18 20.35 6.84
C LEU A 115 13.18 20.50 5.69
N ARG A 116 13.05 21.54 4.87
CA ARG A 116 13.99 21.85 3.77
C ARG A 116 15.38 22.17 4.30
N ASP A 117 15.49 22.98 5.34
CA ASP A 117 16.77 23.34 5.96
C ASP A 117 17.48 22.14 6.60
N SER A 118 16.72 21.13 7.04
CA SER A 118 17.27 19.88 7.57
C SER A 118 17.76 18.89 6.51
N CYS A 119 17.51 19.14 5.23
CA CYS A 119 17.97 18.27 4.15
C CYS A 119 19.50 18.36 4.00
N THR A 120 20.16 17.21 3.98
CA THR A 120 21.63 17.10 3.89
C THR A 120 22.11 16.69 2.50
N SER A 121 21.22 16.19 1.65
CA SER A 121 21.55 15.71 0.31
C SER A 121 20.67 16.32 -0.78
N SER A 122 21.19 16.32 -2.02
CA SER A 122 20.43 16.73 -3.21
C SER A 122 19.17 15.88 -3.41
N LEU A 123 19.21 14.60 -3.03
CA LEU A 123 18.06 13.71 -3.06
C LEU A 123 16.97 14.14 -2.07
N GLU A 124 17.34 14.47 -0.84
CA GLU A 124 16.38 14.89 0.19
C GLU A 124 15.67 16.18 -0.21
N HIS A 125 16.43 17.19 -0.66
CA HIS A 125 15.83 18.44 -1.19
C HIS A 125 14.92 18.17 -2.39
N ALA A 126 15.35 17.33 -3.34
CA ALA A 126 14.56 16.98 -4.50
C ALA A 126 13.26 16.26 -4.12
N MET A 127 13.33 15.31 -3.17
CA MET A 127 12.17 14.57 -2.68
C MET A 127 11.19 15.50 -1.97
N VAL A 128 11.63 16.28 -0.98
CA VAL A 128 10.76 17.19 -0.23
C VAL A 128 10.04 18.16 -1.17
N GLY A 129 10.78 18.84 -2.05
CA GLY A 129 10.21 19.77 -3.02
C GLY A 129 9.24 19.10 -3.98
N PHE A 130 9.58 17.91 -4.49
CA PHE A 130 8.73 17.18 -5.42
C PHE A 130 7.44 16.64 -4.76
N PHE A 131 7.54 16.07 -3.55
CA PHE A 131 6.36 15.62 -2.78
C PHE A 131 5.41 16.77 -2.49
N PHE A 132 5.95 17.91 -2.05
CA PHE A 132 5.15 19.08 -1.72
C PHE A 132 4.45 19.67 -2.96
N ALA A 133 5.18 19.80 -4.08
CA ALA A 133 4.62 20.38 -5.30
C ALA A 133 3.59 19.48 -6.01
N THR A 134 3.82 18.16 -6.03
CA THR A 134 3.01 17.24 -6.86
C THR A 134 1.92 16.52 -6.08
N GLY A 135 2.03 16.42 -4.75
CA GLY A 135 1.14 15.60 -3.93
C GLY A 135 1.16 14.10 -4.29
N CYS A 136 2.20 13.64 -4.99
CA CYS A 136 2.32 12.25 -5.40
C CYS A 136 2.53 11.30 -4.20
N ARG A 137 2.01 10.08 -4.33
CA ARG A 137 2.28 9.03 -3.34
C ARG A 137 3.71 8.54 -3.48
N VAL A 138 4.33 8.14 -2.37
CA VAL A 138 5.68 7.55 -2.37
C VAL A 138 5.82 6.38 -3.36
N GLY A 139 4.80 5.54 -3.46
CA GLY A 139 4.81 4.41 -4.39
C GLY A 139 4.65 4.80 -5.87
N GLU A 140 4.15 6.00 -6.16
CA GLU A 140 4.10 6.57 -7.51
C GLU A 140 5.48 7.12 -7.87
N ILE A 141 6.09 7.91 -6.97
CA ILE A 141 7.44 8.48 -7.13
C ILE A 141 8.51 7.38 -7.27
N ASN A 142 8.42 6.31 -6.48
CA ASN A 142 9.38 5.21 -6.56
C ASN A 142 9.39 4.49 -7.92
N ARG A 143 8.33 4.62 -8.73
CA ARG A 143 8.24 4.02 -10.06
C ARG A 143 8.54 4.99 -11.20
N LEU A 144 8.78 6.27 -10.87
CA LEU A 144 9.05 7.28 -11.89
C LEU A 144 10.37 6.98 -12.58
N ASP A 145 10.32 7.02 -13.90
CA ASP A 145 11.51 7.03 -14.73
C ASP A 145 11.83 8.48 -15.14
N ARG A 146 13.12 8.80 -15.28
CA ARG A 146 13.58 10.13 -15.73
C ARG A 146 13.04 10.51 -17.12
N THR A 147 12.73 9.52 -17.96
CA THR A 147 12.14 9.72 -19.30
C THR A 147 10.70 10.19 -19.25
N ALA A 148 10.00 10.01 -18.13
CA ALA A 148 8.63 10.50 -17.94
C ALA A 148 8.58 11.99 -17.56
N ILE A 149 9.73 12.62 -17.33
CA ILE A 149 9.82 14.02 -16.90
C ILE A 149 9.95 14.93 -18.13
N ASP A 150 8.99 15.83 -18.30
CA ASP A 150 9.12 16.97 -19.20
C ASP A 150 9.79 18.13 -18.46
N TRP A 151 11.08 18.30 -18.69
CA TRP A 151 11.88 19.34 -18.06
C TRP A 151 11.51 20.74 -18.51
N GLN A 152 11.01 20.91 -19.73
CA GLN A 152 10.64 22.21 -20.27
C GLN A 152 9.35 22.68 -19.63
N ARG A 153 8.31 21.82 -19.63
CA ARG A 153 7.00 22.10 -19.05
C ARG A 153 7.00 21.98 -17.52
N GLY A 154 7.98 21.29 -16.93
CA GLY A 154 8.03 21.06 -15.47
C GLY A 154 6.91 20.14 -15.00
N CYS A 155 6.60 19.13 -15.80
CA CYS A 155 5.57 18.16 -15.49
C CYS A 155 6.06 16.72 -15.64
N VAL A 156 5.30 15.79 -15.06
CA VAL A 156 5.58 14.36 -15.13
C VAL A 156 4.26 13.59 -15.09
N ASN A 157 4.19 12.54 -15.89
CA ASN A 157 3.05 11.64 -15.89
C ASN A 157 3.25 10.56 -14.83
N VAL A 158 2.28 10.43 -13.91
CA VAL A 158 2.29 9.43 -12.84
C VAL A 158 1.12 8.46 -12.97
N PHE A 159 1.41 7.18 -12.72
CA PHE A 159 0.41 6.11 -12.72
C PHE A 159 -0.12 5.85 -11.32
N GLY A 160 -1.39 6.21 -11.09
CA GLY A 160 -2.09 6.03 -9.82
C GLY A 160 -2.81 4.69 -9.69
N LYS A 161 -3.60 4.56 -8.61
CA LYS A 161 -4.43 3.38 -8.35
C LYS A 161 -5.43 3.15 -9.50
N GLY A 162 -5.53 1.90 -9.96
CA GLY A 162 -6.39 1.53 -11.08
C GLY A 162 -5.79 1.85 -12.46
N ASN A 163 -4.46 1.98 -12.53
CA ASN A 163 -3.71 2.31 -13.75
C ASN A 163 -4.17 3.63 -14.41
N LYS A 164 -4.66 4.58 -13.59
CA LYS A 164 -5.05 5.90 -14.07
C LYS A 164 -3.83 6.80 -14.14
N GLU A 165 -3.57 7.33 -15.32
CA GLU A 165 -2.51 8.31 -15.56
C GLU A 165 -3.01 9.71 -15.18
N ARG A 166 -2.12 10.52 -14.61
CA ARG A 166 -2.32 11.96 -14.45
C ARG A 166 -1.00 12.69 -14.63
N GLU A 167 -1.05 13.85 -15.27
CA GLU A 167 0.05 14.79 -15.33
C GLU A 167 0.09 15.59 -14.01
N VAL A 168 1.26 15.71 -13.40
CA VAL A 168 1.50 16.56 -12.22
C VAL A 168 2.62 17.54 -12.51
N TYR A 169 2.57 18.70 -11.86
CA TYR A 169 3.49 19.80 -12.10
C TYR A 169 4.40 20.03 -10.91
N PHE A 170 5.63 20.46 -11.17
CA PHE A 170 6.60 20.83 -10.13
C PHE A 170 7.27 22.16 -10.47
N GLY A 171 7.57 22.94 -9.42
CA GLY A 171 8.14 24.28 -9.54
C GLY A 171 9.62 24.29 -9.94
N SER A 172 10.14 25.48 -10.22
CA SER A 172 11.54 25.74 -10.56
C SER A 172 12.51 25.23 -9.50
N GLU A 173 12.19 25.41 -8.23
CA GLU A 173 13.00 24.94 -7.10
C GLU A 173 13.15 23.41 -7.11
N ALA A 174 12.03 22.68 -7.23
CA ALA A 174 12.04 21.22 -7.34
C ALA A 174 12.82 20.74 -8.58
N ARG A 175 12.69 21.46 -9.70
CA ARG A 175 13.45 21.18 -10.93
C ARG A 175 14.96 21.27 -10.69
N ILE A 176 15.44 22.33 -10.05
CA ILE A 176 16.88 22.54 -9.76
C ILE A 176 17.41 21.39 -8.92
N TRP A 177 16.71 21.02 -7.85
CA TRP A 177 17.15 19.94 -6.97
C TRP A 177 17.09 18.56 -7.62
N LEU A 178 16.07 18.29 -8.44
CA LEU A 178 15.99 17.06 -9.23
C LEU A 178 17.17 16.94 -10.22
N GLN A 179 17.53 18.02 -10.92
CA GLN A 179 18.68 18.03 -11.82
C GLN A 179 19.98 17.77 -11.05
N ARG A 180 20.22 18.49 -9.94
CA ARG A 180 21.38 18.27 -9.07
C ARG A 180 21.48 16.83 -8.58
N TYR A 181 20.36 16.23 -8.20
CA TYR A 181 20.32 14.82 -7.81
C TYR A 181 20.72 13.89 -8.96
N LEU A 182 20.13 14.07 -10.15
CA LEU A 182 20.45 13.25 -11.33
C LEU A 182 21.91 13.38 -11.76
N ASP A 183 22.49 14.59 -11.69
CA ASP A 183 23.89 14.83 -12.00
C ASP A 183 24.81 14.13 -11.01
N SER A 184 24.51 14.22 -9.70
CA SER A 184 25.27 13.51 -8.66
C SER A 184 25.22 11.98 -8.82
N ARG A 185 24.11 11.45 -9.34
CA ARG A 185 23.94 10.02 -9.63
C ARG A 185 24.79 9.58 -10.82
N ASN A 186 24.86 10.40 -11.87
CA ASN A 186 25.71 10.11 -13.03
C ASN A 186 27.19 10.06 -12.62
N ILE A 187 27.65 11.01 -11.82
CA ILE A 187 29.05 11.05 -11.33
C ILE A 187 29.38 9.75 -10.57
N ARG A 188 28.49 9.28 -9.68
CA ARG A 188 28.68 8.06 -8.91
C ARG A 188 28.76 6.81 -9.81
N ASN A 189 27.96 6.74 -10.88
CA ASN A 189 28.01 5.63 -11.84
C ASN A 189 29.32 5.63 -12.65
N PHE A 190 29.82 6.80 -13.04
CA PHE A 190 31.11 6.93 -13.74
C PHE A 190 32.30 6.56 -12.85
N SER A 191 32.28 6.90 -11.55
CA SER A 191 33.33 6.51 -10.62
C SER A 191 33.39 5.00 -10.37
N VAL A 192 32.24 4.32 -10.33
CA VAL A 192 32.17 2.87 -10.10
C VAL A 192 32.70 2.10 -11.32
N GLN A 193 32.38 2.54 -12.54
CA GLN A 193 32.90 1.89 -13.77
C GLN A 193 34.42 2.01 -13.89
N ARG A 194 35.03 3.16 -13.54
CA ARG A 194 36.49 3.33 -13.58
C ARG A 194 37.24 2.44 -12.59
N SER A 195 36.66 2.16 -11.42
CA SER A 195 37.25 1.20 -10.47
C SER A 195 37.13 -0.27 -10.91
N SER A 196 36.21 -0.62 -11.82
CA SER A 196 36.08 -1.98 -12.38
C SER A 196 36.96 -2.22 -13.61
N LEU A 197 37.47 -1.16 -14.23
CA LEU A 197 38.34 -1.20 -15.42
C LEU A 197 39.84 -1.14 -15.08
N ASN A 198 40.18 -0.90 -13.82
CA ASN A 198 41.56 -0.84 -13.30
C ASN A 198 41.86 -1.97 -12.28
N ALA A 199 41.09 -3.06 -12.31
CA ALA A 199 41.30 -4.26 -11.50
C ALA A 199 41.54 -5.48 -12.38
#